data_AF-A0A1G7HEP7-F1
#
_entry.id   AF-A0A1G7HEP7-F1
#
_cell.length_a   1.000
_cell.length_b   1.000
_cell.length_c   1.000
_cell.angle_alpha   90.00
_cell.angle_beta   90.00
_cell.angle_gamma   90.00
#
_symmetry.space_group_name_H-M   'P 1'
#
loop_
_entity.id
_entity.type
_entity.pdbx_description
1 polymer ?
#
loop_
_entity_poly.entity_id
_entity_poly.type
_entity_poly.pdbx_seq_one_letter_code
_entity_poly.pdbx_strand_id
1 'polypeptide(L)'
;MQNKSNIAISVVFFLTFIIHFILWKFIFHLDEVTIIKFYLFLSIIFMMMITLIILINKIVPQFLGLAVIGLILVKFGMMYLIKNKLHFEEIPNYKFHFIIPYFVLTALLTYYAIQLINYDKKQ
;
A
#
# COMPACT_ATOMS: atom_id res chain seq x y z
N MET A 1 16.90 -12.54 -9.32
CA MET A 1 15.89 -11.52 -9.72
C MET A 1 15.05 -11.02 -8.55
N GLN A 2 14.57 -11.91 -7.67
CA GLN A 2 13.71 -11.55 -6.53
C GLN A 2 14.30 -10.46 -5.61
N ASN A 3 15.60 -10.51 -5.31
CA ASN A 3 16.23 -9.52 -4.43
C ASN A 3 16.28 -8.10 -5.03
N LYS A 4 16.52 -7.97 -6.35
CA LYS A 4 16.49 -6.66 -7.05
C LYS A 4 15.08 -6.08 -7.09
N SER A 5 14.05 -6.92 -7.25
CA SER A 5 12.66 -6.49 -7.22
C SER A 5 12.21 -6.04 -5.82
N ASN A 6 12.59 -6.78 -4.77
CA ASN A 6 12.25 -6.41 -3.39
C ASN A 6 12.85 -5.05 -3.01
N ILE A 7 14.09 -4.79 -3.45
CA ILE A 7 14.74 -3.48 -3.29
C ILE A 7 13.96 -2.40 -4.06
N ALA A 8 13.59 -2.65 -5.31
CA ALA A 8 12.82 -1.69 -6.10
C ALA A 8 11.46 -1.36 -5.45
N ILE A 9 10.71 -2.37 -4.99
CA ILE A 9 9.43 -2.18 -4.29
C ILE A 9 9.63 -1.33 -3.04
N SER A 10 10.67 -1.62 -2.25
CA SER A 10 10.98 -0.86 -1.03
C SER A 10 11.35 0.59 -1.34
N VAL A 11 12.19 0.81 -2.35
CA VAL A 11 12.59 2.16 -2.78
C VAL A 11 11.38 2.96 -3.25
N VAL A 12 10.50 2.38 -4.09
CA VAL A 12 9.29 3.06 -4.57
C VAL A 12 8.33 3.35 -3.41
N PHE A 13 8.20 2.44 -2.45
CA PHE A 13 7.42 2.64 -1.23
C PHE A 13 7.89 3.89 -0.45
N PHE A 14 9.19 3.98 -0.15
CA PHE A 14 9.74 5.12 0.58
C PHE A 14 9.71 6.42 -0.23
N LEU A 15 9.98 6.37 -1.54
CA LEU A 15 9.86 7.54 -2.41
C LEU A 15 8.44 8.08 -2.45
N THR A 16 7.43 7.20 -2.52
CA THR A 16 6.03 7.60 -2.46
C THR A 16 5.72 8.33 -1.17
N PHE A 17 6.21 7.82 -0.03
CA PHE A 17 6.07 8.50 1.26
C PHE A 17 6.74 9.88 1.26
N ILE A 18 8.01 9.98 0.87
CA ILE A 18 8.78 11.23 0.92
C ILE A 18 8.17 12.29 -0.01
N ILE A 19 7.90 11.93 -1.27
CA ILE A 19 7.36 12.87 -2.27
C ILE A 19 6.01 13.39 -1.79
N HIS A 20 5.12 12.51 -1.37
CA HIS A 20 3.79 12.91 -0.97
C HIS A 20 3.81 13.71 0.36
N PHE A 21 4.71 13.41 1.30
CA PHE A 21 4.92 14.22 2.51
C PHE A 21 5.41 15.64 2.18
N ILE A 22 6.41 15.77 1.30
CA ILE A 22 6.97 17.07 0.89
C ILE A 22 5.91 17.91 0.19
N LEU A 23 5.22 17.35 -0.82
CA LEU A 23 4.16 18.05 -1.53
C LEU A 23 3.11 18.58 -0.54
N TRP A 24 2.80 17.81 0.50
CA TRP A 24 1.70 18.15 1.40
C TRP A 24 2.03 19.11 2.50
N LYS A 25 3.20 18.94 3.13
CA LYS A 25 3.62 19.87 4.17
C LYS A 25 3.86 21.26 3.59
N PHE A 26 4.51 21.32 2.42
CA PHE A 26 5.01 22.58 1.88
C PHE A 26 4.06 23.25 0.89
N ILE A 27 3.28 22.51 0.09
CA ILE A 27 2.37 23.11 -0.92
C ILE A 27 0.95 23.26 -0.36
N PHE A 28 0.47 22.29 0.42
CA PHE A 28 -0.92 22.25 0.88
C PHE A 28 -1.10 22.65 2.36
N HIS A 29 -0.01 22.95 3.07
CA HIS A 29 -0.01 23.44 4.46
C HIS A 29 -0.84 22.60 5.44
N LEU A 30 -0.90 21.30 5.21
CA LEU A 30 -1.69 20.37 6.02
C LEU A 30 -1.01 20.01 7.33
N ASP A 31 -1.83 19.65 8.32
CA ASP A 31 -1.38 19.22 9.63
C ASP A 31 -0.49 17.96 9.54
N GLU A 32 0.72 18.07 10.09
CA GLU A 32 1.72 17.00 10.06
C GLU A 32 1.22 15.74 10.75
N VAL A 33 0.48 15.90 11.86
CA VAL A 33 0.04 14.77 12.68
C VAL A 33 -0.93 13.89 11.87
N THR A 34 -1.83 14.51 11.12
CA THR A 34 -2.79 13.80 10.26
C THR A 34 -2.10 13.06 9.12
N ILE A 35 -1.13 13.70 8.47
CA ILE A 35 -0.33 13.09 7.40
C ILE A 35 0.44 11.88 7.94
N ILE A 36 1.15 12.03 9.05
CA ILE A 36 1.93 10.97 9.67
C ILE A 36 1.04 9.78 10.05
N LYS A 37 -0.12 10.02 10.67
CA LYS A 37 -1.08 8.97 11.04
C LYS A 37 -1.57 8.19 9.82
N PHE A 38 -1.92 8.89 8.74
CA PHE A 38 -2.36 8.25 7.50
C PHE A 38 -1.30 7.31 6.91
N TYR A 39 -0.05 7.77 6.84
CA TYR A 39 1.01 6.95 6.30
C TYR A 39 1.47 5.83 7.20
N LEU A 40 1.45 6.03 8.52
CA LEU A 40 1.73 4.96 9.46
C LEU A 40 0.73 3.83 9.25
N PHE A 41 -0.55 4.16 9.14
CA PHE A 41 -1.59 3.19 8.77
C PHE A 41 -1.29 2.50 7.45
N LEU A 42 -0.99 3.28 6.41
CA LEU A 42 -0.75 2.75 5.08
C LEU A 42 0.48 1.81 5.04
N SER A 43 1.52 2.13 5.81
CA SER A 43 2.74 1.33 5.99
C SER A 43 2.44 0.02 6.71
N ILE A 44 1.68 0.07 7.82
CA ILE A 44 1.31 -1.11 8.60
C ILE A 44 0.49 -2.08 7.74
N ILE A 45 -0.53 -1.58 7.03
CA ILE A 45 -1.33 -2.42 6.14
C ILE A 45 -0.47 -3.02 5.03
N PHE A 46 0.38 -2.21 4.39
CA PHE A 46 1.20 -2.70 3.28
C PHE A 46 2.13 -3.84 3.73
N MET A 47 2.81 -3.66 4.87
CA MET A 47 3.67 -4.70 5.45
C MET A 47 2.87 -5.95 5.81
N MET A 48 1.71 -5.80 6.46
CA MET A 48 0.83 -6.92 6.80
C MET A 48 0.41 -7.70 5.54
N MET A 49 -0.01 -7.01 4.48
CA MET A 49 -0.43 -7.65 3.24
C MET A 49 0.73 -8.40 2.56
N ILE A 50 1.94 -7.81 2.52
CA ILE A 50 3.13 -8.48 2.00
C ILE A 50 3.40 -9.77 2.79
N THR A 51 3.37 -9.71 4.12
CA THR A 51 3.55 -10.89 4.97
C THR A 51 2.52 -11.98 4.67
N LEU A 52 1.25 -11.61 4.56
CA LEU A 52 0.17 -12.56 4.25
C LEU A 52 0.32 -13.16 2.85
N ILE A 53 0.70 -12.37 1.84
CA ILE A 53 0.97 -12.85 0.48
C ILE A 53 2.11 -13.86 0.48
N ILE A 54 3.21 -13.58 1.18
CA ILE A 54 4.35 -14.51 1.29
C ILE A 54 3.91 -15.82 1.96
N LEU A 55 3.14 -15.72 3.05
CA LEU A 55 2.64 -16.88 3.77
C LEU A 55 1.72 -17.74 2.89
N ILE A 56 0.75 -17.12 2.21
CA ILE A 56 -0.20 -17.80 1.32
C ILE A 56 0.53 -18.44 0.15
N ASN A 57 1.50 -17.75 -0.46
CA ASN A 57 2.32 -18.32 -1.53
C ASN A 57 3.07 -19.58 -1.09
N LYS A 58 3.46 -19.66 0.19
CA LYS A 58 4.18 -20.82 0.73
C LYS A 58 3.25 -22.00 1.07
N ILE A 59 2.02 -21.74 1.50
CA ILE A 59 1.08 -22.78 1.97
C ILE A 59 0.17 -23.26 0.84
N VAL A 60 -0.38 -22.34 0.05
CA VAL A 60 -1.40 -22.60 -0.99
C VAL A 60 -1.21 -21.67 -2.20
N PRO A 61 -0.11 -21.80 -2.96
CA PRO A 61 0.24 -20.89 -4.06
C PRO A 61 -0.85 -20.76 -5.13
N GLN A 62 -1.63 -21.82 -5.38
CA GLN A 62 -2.72 -21.78 -6.36
C GLN A 62 -3.82 -20.75 -6.05
N PHE A 63 -3.97 -20.31 -4.80
CA PHE A 63 -4.96 -19.32 -4.38
C PHE A 63 -4.38 -17.90 -4.23
N LEU A 64 -3.12 -17.66 -4.59
CA LEU A 64 -2.46 -16.37 -4.34
C LEU A 64 -3.18 -15.19 -5.01
N GLY A 65 -3.65 -15.37 -6.25
CA GLY A 65 -4.40 -14.33 -6.96
C GLY A 65 -5.71 -13.96 -6.26
N LEU A 66 -6.46 -14.97 -5.78
CA LEU A 66 -7.69 -14.76 -5.03
C LEU A 66 -7.42 -14.06 -3.69
N ALA A 67 -6.36 -14.48 -2.99
CA ALA A 67 -5.95 -13.87 -1.74
C ALA A 67 -5.60 -12.38 -1.91
N VAL A 68 -4.91 -12.01 -2.98
CA VAL A 68 -4.60 -10.59 -3.27
C VAL A 68 -5.86 -9.76 -3.43
N ILE A 69 -6.85 -10.26 -4.18
CA ILE A 69 -8.14 -9.58 -4.35
C ILE A 69 -8.83 -9.40 -3.00
N GLY A 70 -8.90 -10.46 -2.19
CA GLY A 70 -9.48 -10.41 -0.85
C GLY A 70 -8.77 -9.40 0.07
N LEU A 71 -7.44 -9.40 0.08
CA LEU A 71 -6.64 -8.46 0.86
C LEU A 71 -6.89 -7.02 0.41
N ILE A 72 -6.97 -6.76 -0.90
CA ILE A 72 -7.28 -5.43 -1.44
C ILE A 72 -8.65 -4.94 -0.93
N LEU A 73 -9.67 -5.81 -0.89
CA LEU A 73 -10.99 -5.46 -0.34
C LEU A 73 -10.91 -5.13 1.16
N VAL A 74 -10.17 -5.93 1.94
CA VAL A 74 -9.97 -5.65 3.37
C VAL A 74 -9.25 -4.31 3.57
N LYS A 75 -8.22 -4.02 2.77
CA LYS A 75 -7.52 -2.73 2.76
C LYS A 75 -8.46 -1.57 2.41
N PHE A 76 -9.35 -1.74 1.43
CA PHE A 76 -10.37 -0.74 1.10
C PHE A 76 -11.31 -0.47 2.28
N GLY A 77 -11.79 -1.51 2.95
CA GLY A 77 -12.62 -1.37 4.15
C GLY A 77 -11.91 -0.62 5.27
N MET A 78 -10.64 -0.97 5.55
CA MET A 78 -9.85 -0.27 6.56
C MET A 78 -9.56 1.19 6.19
N MET A 79 -9.36 1.49 4.91
CA MET A 79 -9.19 2.86 4.41
C MET A 79 -10.43 3.71 4.70
N TYR A 80 -11.62 3.15 4.54
CA TYR A 80 -12.87 3.82 4.91
C TYR A 80 -12.93 4.15 6.41
N LEU A 81 -12.53 3.21 7.27
CA LEU A 81 -12.49 3.44 8.71
C LEU A 81 -11.50 4.55 9.09
N ILE A 82 -10.30 4.55 8.50
CA ILE A 82 -9.27 5.56 8.78
C ILE A 82 -9.67 6.92 8.25
N LYS A 83 -10.28 6.99 7.07
CA LYS A 83 -10.83 8.24 6.52
C LYS A 83 -11.76 8.90 7.54
N ASN A 84 -12.67 8.12 8.13
CA ASN A 84 -13.62 8.63 9.11
C ASN A 84 -12.93 8.97 10.44
N LYS A 85 -11.98 8.15 10.89
CA LYS A 85 -11.25 8.38 12.16
C LYS A 85 -10.35 9.61 12.13
N LEU A 86 -9.76 9.93 10.96
CA LEU A 86 -8.86 11.05 10.75
C LEU A 86 -9.56 12.27 10.14
N HIS A 87 -10.90 12.24 10.03
CA HIS A 87 -11.71 13.36 9.55
C HIS A 87 -11.21 13.93 8.21
N PHE A 88 -10.85 13.07 7.26
CA PHE A 88 -10.27 13.50 5.98
C PHE A 88 -11.17 14.45 5.18
N GLU A 89 -12.48 14.45 5.42
CA GLU A 89 -13.43 15.33 4.74
C GLU A 89 -13.22 16.81 5.07
N GLU A 90 -12.55 17.12 6.18
CA GLU A 90 -12.19 18.48 6.58
C GLU A 90 -10.98 19.01 5.78
N ILE A 91 -10.28 18.13 5.06
CA ILE A 91 -9.12 18.48 4.23
C ILE A 91 -9.60 18.88 2.83
N PRO A 92 -9.25 20.08 2.33
CA PRO A 92 -9.56 20.49 0.96
C PRO A 92 -9.01 19.47 -0.03
N ASN A 93 -9.79 19.05 -1.03
CA ASN A 93 -9.37 18.11 -2.06
C ASN A 93 -8.88 16.73 -1.56
N TYR A 94 -9.26 16.30 -0.34
CA TYR A 94 -8.78 15.08 0.32
C TYR A 94 -8.83 13.80 -0.55
N LYS A 95 -9.78 13.71 -1.49
CA LYS A 95 -9.91 12.54 -2.36
C LYS A 95 -8.66 12.32 -3.21
N PHE A 96 -8.21 13.33 -3.97
CA PHE A 96 -7.01 13.24 -4.83
C PHE A 96 -5.76 12.98 -4.02
N HIS A 97 -5.77 13.61 -2.87
CA HIS A 97 -4.78 13.58 -1.86
C HIS A 97 -4.51 12.13 -1.37
N PHE A 98 -5.49 11.44 -0.81
CA PHE A 98 -5.24 10.14 -0.18
C PHE A 98 -5.27 8.96 -1.16
N ILE A 99 -5.83 9.15 -2.36
CA ILE A 99 -6.03 8.06 -3.33
C ILE A 99 -4.75 7.68 -4.08
N ILE A 100 -3.85 8.64 -4.35
CA ILE A 100 -2.60 8.40 -5.07
C ILE A 100 -1.68 7.42 -4.32
N PRO A 101 -1.26 7.69 -3.07
CA PRO A 101 -0.39 6.76 -2.34
C PRO A 101 -1.08 5.40 -2.13
N TYR A 102 -2.40 5.41 -1.94
CA TYR A 102 -3.19 4.18 -1.85
C TYR A 102 -3.02 3.31 -3.11
N PHE A 103 -3.21 3.88 -4.30
CA PHE A 103 -3.09 3.18 -5.58
C PHE A 103 -1.68 2.73 -5.87
N VAL A 104 -0.67 3.57 -5.62
CA VAL A 104 0.73 3.20 -5.82
C VAL A 104 1.07 1.95 -5.01
N LEU A 105 0.68 1.91 -3.73
CA LEU A 105 0.94 0.73 -2.91
C LEU A 105 0.13 -0.49 -3.34
N THR A 106 -1.10 -0.30 -3.81
CA THR A 106 -1.89 -1.41 -4.38
C THR A 106 -1.20 -1.97 -5.63
N ALA A 107 -0.67 -1.11 -6.51
CA ALA A 107 0.05 -1.53 -7.69
C ALA A 107 1.34 -2.29 -7.34
N LEU A 108 2.11 -1.80 -6.36
CA LEU A 108 3.31 -2.48 -5.87
C LEU A 108 2.99 -3.86 -5.30
N LEU A 109 1.91 -3.97 -4.52
CA LEU A 109 1.47 -5.23 -3.94
C LEU A 109 1.06 -6.23 -5.03
N THR A 110 0.25 -5.79 -5.99
CA THR A 110 -0.18 -6.62 -7.12
C THR A 110 1.00 -7.06 -7.96
N TYR A 111 1.94 -6.15 -8.24
CA TYR A 111 3.17 -6.45 -8.96
C TYR A 111 3.99 -7.52 -8.25
N TYR A 112 4.17 -7.38 -6.93
CA TYR A 112 4.86 -8.37 -6.11
C TYR A 112 4.18 -9.75 -6.16
N ALA A 113 2.85 -9.79 -6.05
CA ALA A 113 2.12 -11.05 -6.14
C ALA A 113 2.23 -11.72 -7.52
N ILE A 114 2.17 -10.94 -8.61
CA ILE A 114 2.38 -11.44 -9.96
C ILE A 114 3.78 -12.06 -10.10
N GLN A 115 4.80 -11.45 -9.51
CA GLN A 115 6.15 -12.03 -9.51
C GLN A 115 6.20 -13.37 -8.80
N LEU A 116 5.52 -13.50 -7.65
CA LEU A 116 5.46 -14.77 -6.91
C LEU A 116 4.74 -15.85 -7.71
N ILE A 117 3.57 -15.54 -8.30
CA ILE A 117 2.82 -16.47 -9.16
C ILE A 117 3.67 -16.93 -10.35
N ASN A 118 4.38 -16.01 -11.00
CA ASN A 118 5.22 -16.34 -12.15
C ASN A 118 6.49 -17.10 -11.78
N TYR A 119 6.96 -16.98 -10.54
CA TYR A 119 8.08 -17.76 -10.04
C TYR A 119 7.64 -19.21 -9.77
N ASP A 120 6.50 -19.40 -9.12
CA ASP A 120 5.91 -20.71 -8.82
C ASP A 120 5.61 -21.51 -10.10
N LYS A 121 5.06 -20.88 -11.14
CA LYS A 121 4.81 -21.52 -12.45
C LYS A 121 6.07 -21.97 -13.21
N LYS A 122 7.24 -21.47 -12.84
CA LYS A 122 8.52 -21.79 -13.50
C LYS A 122 9.29 -22.89 -12.77
N GLN A 123 8.85 -23.28 -11.58
CA GLN A 123 9.34 -24.45 -10.84
C GLN A 123 8.53 -25.69 -11.23
#